data_AF-A0A6A8A9I6-F1
#
_entry.id   AF-A0A6A8A9I6-F1
#
_cell.length_a   1.000
_cell.length_b   1.000
_cell.length_c   1.000
_cell.angle_alpha   90.00
_cell.angle_beta   90.00
_cell.angle_gamma   90.00
#
_symmetry.space_group_name_H-M   'P 1'
#
loop_
_entity.id
_entity.type
_entity.pdbx_description
1 polymer ?
#
loop_
_entity_poly.entity_id
_entity_poly.type
_entity_poly.pdbx_seq_one_letter_code
_entity_poly.pdbx_strand_id
1 'polypeptide(L)'
;MLKDILKNLQDFLLHPRQTWPYPRLVLDTIVSGLTLFMIVILTLRLFGFGDDTLFGENGMLETLQLVALGAATVVAILAAVRLRPAGRFVATTTALICLVFFLREIPSCKPDLALACVPREAHRIVPTACGLLLLLQAFLMFRTSPIALLRMMHPAFSWPLIFVGSLLFCGQLFERLHYQAFEEMIELTAYVGLFLINAWMFKSSYRVNIWHGISEMAGALLQRLQTSNNHRR
;
A
#
# COMPACT_ATOMS: atom_id res chain seq x y z
N MET A 1 19.93 15.49 -29.39
CA MET A 1 19.33 14.19 -29.01
C MET A 1 19.58 13.81 -27.55
N LEU A 2 20.80 13.44 -27.12
CA LEU A 2 21.05 13.07 -25.70
C LEU A 2 20.79 14.22 -24.71
N LYS A 3 21.20 15.44 -25.04
CA LYS A 3 20.95 16.65 -24.22
C LYS A 3 19.45 16.96 -24.07
N ASP A 4 18.68 16.74 -25.12
CA ASP A 4 17.23 16.98 -25.12
C ASP A 4 16.49 15.92 -24.30
N ILE A 5 16.94 14.66 -24.35
CA ILE A 5 16.44 13.57 -23.51
C ILE A 5 16.71 13.86 -22.02
N LEU A 6 17.94 14.26 -21.69
CA LEU A 6 18.33 14.62 -20.32
C LEU A 6 17.51 15.80 -19.79
N LYS A 7 17.32 16.84 -20.61
CA LYS A 7 16.50 17.99 -20.23
C LYS A 7 15.04 17.62 -19.99
N ASN A 8 14.44 16.84 -20.89
CA ASN A 8 13.07 16.36 -20.73
C ASN A 8 12.88 15.47 -19.49
N LEU A 9 13.88 14.63 -19.18
CA LEU A 9 13.87 13.80 -17.97
C LEU A 9 14.01 14.66 -16.71
N GLN A 10 14.88 15.67 -16.73
CA GLN A 10 15.06 16.61 -15.64
C GLN A 10 13.79 17.43 -15.39
N ASP A 11 13.16 17.93 -16.44
CA ASP A 11 11.89 18.67 -16.37
C ASP A 11 10.74 17.80 -15.84
N PHE A 12 10.74 16.51 -16.19
CA PHE A 12 9.81 15.53 -15.62
C PHE A 12 10.05 15.31 -14.12
N LEU A 13 11.30 15.06 -13.73
CA LEU A 13 11.71 14.78 -12.34
C LEU A 13 11.46 15.96 -11.38
N LEU A 14 11.57 17.19 -11.87
CA LEU A 14 11.43 18.40 -11.06
C LEU A 14 9.99 18.92 -10.97
N HIS A 15 9.01 18.23 -11.55
CA HIS A 15 7.66 18.78 -11.67
C HIS A 15 6.90 18.78 -10.31
N PRO A 16 6.58 19.94 -9.71
CA PRO A 16 6.09 20.05 -8.32
C PRO A 16 4.67 19.50 -8.07
N ARG A 17 3.94 19.07 -9.11
CA ARG A 17 2.55 18.60 -9.01
C ARG A 17 2.42 17.07 -8.84
N GLN A 18 3.53 16.38 -8.60
CA GLN A 18 3.61 14.92 -8.62
C GLN A 18 4.02 14.32 -7.26
N THR A 19 3.69 14.99 -6.16
CA THR A 19 4.09 14.56 -4.81
C THR A 19 3.03 13.68 -4.16
N TRP A 20 3.45 12.66 -3.41
CA TRP A 20 2.54 11.93 -2.53
C TRP A 20 1.95 12.89 -1.47
N PRO A 21 0.62 12.91 -1.30
CA PRO A 21 -0.07 13.90 -0.47
C PRO A 21 -0.08 13.62 1.04
N TYR A 22 0.51 12.52 1.53
CA TYR A 22 0.59 12.22 2.97
C TYR A 22 1.97 12.64 3.53
N PRO A 23 2.09 13.82 4.16
CA PRO A 23 3.39 14.39 4.54
C PRO A 23 4.06 13.68 5.73
N ARG A 24 3.28 13.05 6.62
CA ARG A 24 3.78 12.40 7.84
C ARG A 24 3.93 10.89 7.71
N LEU A 25 3.78 10.33 6.51
CA LEU A 25 3.75 8.88 6.33
C LEU A 25 4.99 8.18 6.91
N VAL A 26 6.20 8.72 6.71
CA VAL A 26 7.43 8.12 7.25
C VAL A 26 7.38 8.06 8.78
N LEU A 27 7.08 9.19 9.41
CA LEU A 27 7.02 9.30 10.87
C LEU A 27 5.93 8.38 11.43
N ASP A 28 4.73 8.45 10.86
CA ASP A 28 3.58 7.67 11.32
C ASP A 28 3.84 6.16 11.13
N THR A 29 4.54 5.76 10.06
CA THR A 29 4.95 4.36 9.82
C THR A 29 5.95 3.90 10.87
N ILE A 30 7.04 4.65 11.09
CA ILE A 30 8.08 4.28 12.05
C ILE A 30 7.51 4.24 13.47
N VAL A 31 6.80 5.28 13.88
CA VAL A 31 6.24 5.37 15.24
C VAL A 31 5.22 4.26 15.46
N SER A 32 4.28 4.06 14.52
CA SER A 32 3.24 3.04 14.68
C SER A 32 3.83 1.62 14.63
N GLY A 33 4.76 1.35 13.73
CA GLY A 33 5.43 0.06 13.60
C GLY A 33 6.22 -0.31 14.86
N LEU A 34 7.09 0.59 15.34
CA LEU A 34 7.88 0.37 16.55
C LEU A 34 6.99 0.29 17.79
N THR A 35 5.95 1.14 17.90
CA THR A 35 5.03 1.10 19.04
C THR A 35 4.27 -0.22 19.07
N LEU A 36 3.75 -0.67 17.92
CA LEU A 36 3.04 -1.95 17.82
C LEU A 36 3.96 -3.12 18.18
N PHE A 37 5.17 -3.14 17.62
CA PHE A 37 6.19 -4.14 17.92
C PHE A 37 6.48 -4.19 19.43
N MET A 38 6.76 -3.05 20.05
CA MET A 38 7.07 -2.98 21.48
C MET A 38 5.89 -3.40 22.35
N ILE A 39 4.66 -2.98 22.04
CA ILE A 39 3.47 -3.38 22.79
C ILE A 39 3.29 -4.90 22.73
N VAL A 40 3.39 -5.50 21.55
CA VAL A 40 3.19 -6.93 21.36
C VAL A 40 4.30 -7.72 22.05
N ILE A 41 5.57 -7.36 21.86
CA ILE A 41 6.69 -8.03 22.51
C ILE A 41 6.60 -7.94 24.02
N LEU A 42 6.37 -6.75 24.58
CA LEU A 42 6.26 -6.60 26.04
C LEU A 42 5.08 -7.42 26.59
N THR A 43 3.93 -7.40 25.92
CA THR A 43 2.75 -8.16 26.33
C THR A 43 3.05 -9.66 26.33
N LEU A 44 3.60 -10.19 25.23
CA LEU A 44 3.88 -11.62 25.12
C LEU A 44 4.99 -12.08 26.08
N ARG A 45 6.01 -11.25 26.30
CA ARG A 45 7.03 -11.53 27.34
C ARG A 45 6.44 -11.56 28.74
N LEU A 46 5.49 -10.68 29.05
CA LEU A 46 4.78 -10.70 30.34
C LEU A 46 3.98 -12.00 30.54
N PHE A 47 3.52 -12.65 29.45
CA PHE A 47 2.89 -13.97 29.48
C PHE A 47 3.89 -15.14 29.44
N GLY A 48 5.20 -14.89 29.46
CA GLY A 48 6.24 -15.91 29.55
C GLY A 48 6.64 -16.55 28.22
N PHE A 49 6.30 -15.94 27.07
CA PHE A 49 6.73 -16.46 25.77
C PHE A 49 8.24 -16.25 25.55
N GLY A 50 8.92 -17.29 25.05
CA GLY A 50 10.35 -17.27 24.72
C GLY A 50 10.63 -16.71 23.32
N ASP A 51 11.90 -16.50 23.01
CA ASP A 51 12.36 -15.95 21.72
C ASP A 51 11.91 -16.79 20.52
N ASP A 52 12.03 -18.11 20.60
CA ASP A 52 11.64 -19.01 19.50
C ASP A 52 10.15 -18.93 19.15
N THR A 53 9.27 -18.66 20.14
CA THR A 53 7.83 -18.51 19.89
C THR A 53 7.48 -17.11 19.37
N LEU A 54 8.28 -16.11 19.74
CA LEU A 54 8.05 -14.71 19.37
C LEU A 54 8.55 -14.41 17.95
N PHE A 55 9.79 -14.81 17.68
CA PHE A 55 10.56 -14.45 16.50
C PHE A 55 10.83 -15.63 15.57
N GLY A 56 10.65 -16.88 16.03
CA GLY A 56 10.90 -18.09 15.22
C GLY A 56 10.06 -18.19 13.96
N GLU A 57 10.40 -19.12 13.05
CA GLU A 57 9.58 -19.39 11.86
C GLU A 57 8.14 -19.76 12.28
N ASN A 58 7.14 -19.03 11.80
CA ASN A 58 5.73 -19.09 12.23
C ASN A 58 5.48 -18.54 13.65
N GLY A 59 6.32 -17.60 14.06
CA GLY A 59 6.22 -16.91 15.33
C GLY A 59 4.96 -16.04 15.43
N MET A 60 4.70 -15.55 16.63
CA MET A 60 3.56 -14.67 16.87
C MET A 60 3.67 -13.34 16.11
N LEU A 61 4.89 -12.88 15.79
CA LEU A 61 5.09 -11.69 14.98
C LEU A 61 4.74 -11.88 13.50
N GLU A 62 5.10 -13.01 12.88
CA GLU A 62 4.67 -13.33 11.51
C GLU A 62 3.13 -13.35 11.40
N THR A 63 2.45 -13.89 12.42
CA THR A 63 0.97 -13.86 12.48
C THR A 63 0.43 -12.42 12.49
N LEU A 64 1.09 -11.52 13.24
CA LEU A 64 0.71 -10.11 13.27
C LEU A 64 0.96 -9.41 11.92
N GLN A 65 2.06 -9.75 11.25
CA GLN A 65 2.38 -9.27 9.91
C GLN A 65 1.33 -9.72 8.89
N LEU A 66 0.89 -10.99 8.94
CA LEU A 66 -0.22 -11.52 8.14
C LEU A 66 -1.51 -10.71 8.35
N VAL A 67 -1.86 -10.42 9.61
CA VAL A 67 -3.03 -9.59 9.93
C VAL A 67 -2.90 -8.18 9.35
N ALA A 68 -1.72 -7.55 9.48
CA ALA A 68 -1.46 -6.23 8.94
C ALA A 68 -1.58 -6.20 7.41
N LEU A 69 -1.01 -7.19 6.71
CA LEU A 69 -1.07 -7.34 5.25
C LEU A 69 -2.49 -7.67 4.76
N GLY A 70 -3.22 -8.52 5.46
CA GLY A 70 -4.62 -8.84 5.17
C GLY A 70 -5.50 -7.60 5.29
N ALA A 71 -5.37 -6.86 6.38
CA ALA A 71 -6.07 -5.59 6.59
C ALA A 71 -5.69 -4.55 5.51
N ALA A 72 -4.40 -4.41 5.20
CA ALA A 72 -3.92 -3.50 4.17
C ALA A 72 -4.52 -3.85 2.80
N THR A 73 -4.60 -5.13 2.45
CA THR A 73 -5.19 -5.62 1.19
C THR A 73 -6.68 -5.27 1.11
N VAL A 74 -7.45 -5.57 2.16
CA VAL A 74 -8.88 -5.25 2.21
C VAL A 74 -9.12 -3.75 2.06
N VAL A 75 -8.38 -2.92 2.81
CA VAL A 75 -8.51 -1.46 2.74
C VAL A 75 -8.13 -0.93 1.35
N ALA A 76 -7.11 -1.49 0.71
CA ALA A 76 -6.72 -1.13 -0.66
C ALA A 76 -7.82 -1.45 -1.67
N ILE A 77 -8.44 -2.62 -1.58
CA ILE A 77 -9.57 -3.02 -2.45
C ILE A 77 -10.75 -2.06 -2.24
N LEU A 78 -11.10 -1.75 -0.99
CA LEU A 78 -12.17 -0.82 -0.66
C LEU A 78 -11.90 0.62 -1.18
N ALA A 79 -10.64 1.04 -1.20
CA ALA A 79 -10.21 2.29 -1.82
C ALA A 79 -10.32 2.24 -3.35
N ALA A 80 -9.86 1.15 -3.98
CA ALA A 80 -9.86 0.98 -5.43
C ALA A 80 -11.25 1.10 -6.07
N VAL A 81 -12.27 0.54 -5.40
CA VAL A 81 -13.67 0.61 -5.85
C VAL A 81 -14.20 2.05 -5.86
N ARG A 82 -13.69 2.93 -4.98
CA ARG A 82 -14.17 4.31 -4.79
C ARG A 82 -13.35 5.37 -5.53
N LEU A 83 -12.09 5.08 -5.84
CA LEU A 83 -11.19 6.05 -6.45
C LEU A 83 -11.39 6.14 -7.98
N ARG A 84 -11.04 7.32 -8.51
CA ARG A 84 -10.93 7.60 -9.95
C ARG A 84 -9.82 6.74 -10.59
N PRO A 85 -9.77 6.58 -11.93
CA PRO A 85 -8.88 5.61 -12.60
C PRO A 85 -7.42 5.64 -12.14
N ALA A 86 -6.81 6.80 -11.98
CA ALA A 86 -5.42 6.90 -11.52
C ALA A 86 -5.23 6.47 -10.05
N GLY A 87 -6.15 6.86 -9.15
CA GLY A 87 -6.12 6.42 -7.76
C GLY A 87 -6.46 4.93 -7.61
N ARG A 88 -7.36 4.43 -8.46
CA ARG A 88 -7.68 3.01 -8.56
C ARG A 88 -6.45 2.20 -8.94
N PHE A 89 -5.70 2.63 -9.96
CA PHE A 89 -4.45 2.00 -10.37
C PHE A 89 -3.45 1.88 -9.21
N VAL A 90 -3.28 2.94 -8.42
CA VAL A 90 -2.38 2.90 -7.25
C VAL A 90 -2.91 1.93 -6.20
N ALA A 91 -4.20 2.00 -5.86
CA ALA A 91 -4.81 1.13 -4.85
C ALA A 91 -4.81 -0.35 -5.27
N THR A 92 -5.03 -0.68 -6.54
CA THR A 92 -4.90 -2.05 -7.06
C THR A 92 -3.45 -2.51 -7.05
N THR A 93 -2.51 -1.62 -7.38
CA THR A 93 -1.07 -1.92 -7.29
C THR A 93 -0.66 -2.29 -5.88
N THR A 94 -1.05 -1.48 -4.89
CA THR A 94 -0.71 -1.77 -3.49
C THR A 94 -1.45 -2.99 -2.96
N ALA A 95 -2.69 -3.26 -3.37
CA ALA A 95 -3.40 -4.49 -3.03
C ALA A 95 -2.67 -5.73 -3.53
N LEU A 96 -2.20 -5.73 -4.79
CA LEU A 96 -1.46 -6.83 -5.38
C LEU A 96 -0.10 -7.03 -4.70
N ILE A 97 0.60 -5.94 -4.36
CA ILE A 97 1.84 -6.01 -3.56
C ILE A 97 1.57 -6.63 -2.18
N CYS A 98 0.53 -6.17 -1.48
CA CYS A 98 0.17 -6.71 -0.17
C CYS A 98 -0.19 -8.21 -0.25
N LEU A 99 -0.86 -8.64 -1.31
CA LEU A 99 -1.19 -10.06 -1.52
C LEU A 99 0.06 -10.93 -1.73
N VAL A 100 1.06 -10.42 -2.44
CA VAL A 100 2.34 -11.12 -2.64
C VAL A 100 3.08 -11.30 -1.31
N PHE A 101 3.19 -10.25 -0.51
CA PHE A 101 3.82 -10.34 0.81
C PHE A 101 2.98 -11.16 1.79
N PHE A 102 1.65 -11.09 1.72
CA PHE A 102 0.77 -11.92 2.54
C PHE A 102 1.05 -13.41 2.29
N LEU A 103 1.25 -13.80 1.03
CA LEU A 103 1.60 -15.18 0.73
C LEU A 103 3.02 -15.55 1.13
N ARG A 104 3.97 -14.59 1.08
CA ARG A 104 5.35 -14.79 1.56
C ARG A 104 5.36 -15.20 3.03
N GLU A 105 4.55 -14.56 3.86
CA GLU A 105 4.46 -14.84 5.29
C GLU A 105 3.66 -16.11 5.65
N ILE A 106 3.03 -16.80 4.67
CA ILE A 106 2.37 -18.07 4.95
C ILE A 106 3.36 -19.22 4.66
N PRO A 107 3.57 -20.15 5.61
CA PRO A 107 4.44 -21.29 5.40
C PRO A 107 3.93 -22.22 4.29
N SER A 108 4.87 -22.87 3.61
CA SER A 108 4.55 -24.00 2.73
C SER A 108 3.99 -25.17 3.52
N CYS A 109 2.94 -25.82 3.01
CA CYS A 109 2.38 -27.01 3.64
C CYS A 109 3.42 -28.13 3.75
N LYS A 110 3.66 -28.57 4.99
CA LYS A 110 4.43 -29.77 5.35
C LYS A 110 3.47 -30.82 5.92
N PRO A 111 3.79 -32.12 5.84
CA PRO A 111 2.92 -33.19 6.37
C PRO A 111 2.50 -32.99 7.82
N ASP A 112 3.34 -32.31 8.61
CA ASP A 112 3.15 -32.11 10.05
C ASP A 112 2.49 -30.76 10.41
N LEU A 113 2.21 -29.90 9.42
CA LEU A 113 1.66 -28.55 9.63
C LEU A 113 0.26 -28.44 9.01
N ALA A 114 -0.78 -28.66 9.82
CA ALA A 114 -2.14 -28.85 9.33
C ALA A 114 -3.06 -27.61 9.34
N LEU A 115 -2.73 -26.54 10.08
CA LEU A 115 -3.74 -25.51 10.41
C LEU A 115 -3.66 -24.18 9.63
N ALA A 116 -2.53 -23.79 9.05
CA ALA A 116 -2.45 -22.57 8.23
C ALA A 116 -1.21 -22.62 7.31
N CYS A 117 -1.35 -23.22 6.13
CA CYS A 117 -0.27 -23.32 5.16
C CYS A 117 -0.81 -23.18 3.73
N VAL A 118 0.07 -22.90 2.78
CA VAL A 118 -0.26 -22.86 1.35
C VAL A 118 0.57 -23.87 0.57
N PRO A 119 0.06 -24.42 -0.54
CA PRO A 119 0.86 -25.26 -1.42
C PRO A 119 2.11 -24.51 -1.90
N ARG A 120 3.27 -25.19 -1.96
CA ARG A 120 4.54 -24.58 -2.40
C ARG A 120 4.46 -23.94 -3.79
N GLU A 121 3.60 -24.46 -4.65
CA GLU A 121 3.35 -23.88 -5.97
C GLU A 121 2.66 -22.52 -5.91
N ALA A 122 1.87 -22.25 -4.86
CA ALA A 122 1.22 -20.96 -4.67
C ALA A 122 2.26 -19.83 -4.53
N HIS A 123 3.36 -20.06 -3.80
CA HIS A 123 4.47 -19.10 -3.66
C HIS A 123 5.11 -18.70 -4.99
N ARG A 124 4.91 -19.47 -6.07
CA ARG A 124 5.36 -19.14 -7.42
C ARG A 124 4.24 -18.57 -8.28
N ILE A 125 3.08 -19.21 -8.26
CA ILE A 125 1.95 -18.89 -9.13
C ILE A 125 1.36 -17.52 -8.79
N VAL A 126 1.14 -17.23 -7.51
CA VAL A 126 0.45 -16.00 -7.10
C VAL A 126 1.30 -14.75 -7.35
N PRO A 127 2.60 -14.69 -7.01
CA PRO A 127 3.41 -13.54 -7.39
C PRO A 127 3.52 -13.34 -8.90
N THR A 128 3.61 -14.43 -9.66
CA THR A 128 3.61 -14.38 -11.14
C THR A 128 2.30 -13.81 -11.68
N ALA A 129 1.16 -14.29 -11.18
CA ALA A 129 -0.16 -13.80 -11.57
C ALA A 129 -0.35 -12.32 -11.18
N CYS A 130 0.06 -11.92 -9.97
CA CYS A 130 0.04 -10.53 -9.55
C CYS A 130 0.91 -9.65 -10.45
N GLY A 131 2.12 -10.09 -10.81
CA GLY A 131 3.00 -9.40 -11.75
C GLY A 131 2.38 -9.22 -13.14
N LEU A 132 1.74 -10.26 -13.68
CA LEU A 132 1.02 -10.18 -14.96
C LEU A 132 -0.16 -9.20 -14.89
N LEU A 133 -0.93 -9.22 -13.79
CA LEU A 133 -2.02 -8.27 -13.58
C LEU A 133 -1.51 -6.83 -13.48
N LEU A 134 -0.38 -6.60 -12.78
CA LEU A 134 0.29 -5.30 -12.69
C LEU A 134 0.72 -4.79 -14.08
N LEU A 135 1.29 -5.65 -14.92
CA LEU A 135 1.68 -5.31 -16.28
C LEU A 135 0.45 -5.00 -17.15
N LEU A 136 -0.61 -5.79 -17.04
CA LEU A 136 -1.85 -5.57 -17.77
C LEU A 136 -2.50 -4.23 -17.41
N GLN A 137 -2.63 -3.91 -16.12
CA GLN A 137 -3.19 -2.62 -15.71
C GLN A 137 -2.31 -1.45 -16.17
N ALA A 138 -0.98 -1.59 -16.15
CA ALA A 138 -0.06 -0.55 -16.61
C ALA A 138 -0.22 -0.33 -18.11
N PHE A 139 -0.34 -1.41 -18.89
CA PHE A 139 -0.62 -1.34 -20.32
C PHE A 139 -1.95 -0.66 -20.62
N LEU A 140 -3.03 -1.01 -19.91
CA LEU A 140 -4.35 -0.38 -20.08
C LEU A 140 -4.32 1.11 -19.69
N MET A 141 -3.61 1.46 -18.61
CA MET A 141 -3.43 2.85 -18.18
C MET A 141 -2.58 3.63 -19.18
N PHE A 142 -1.53 3.03 -19.75
CA PHE A 142 -0.72 3.64 -20.80
C PHE A 142 -1.55 3.95 -22.06
N ARG A 143 -2.45 3.04 -22.45
CA ARG A 143 -3.36 3.22 -23.60
C ARG A 143 -4.40 4.33 -23.37
N THR A 144 -4.90 4.48 -22.15
CA THR A 144 -6.02 5.39 -21.84
C THR A 144 -5.57 6.75 -21.32
N SER A 145 -4.49 6.80 -20.54
CA SER A 145 -3.97 8.03 -19.93
C SER A 145 -2.47 7.91 -19.61
N PRO A 146 -1.59 8.00 -20.63
CA PRO A 146 -0.15 7.82 -20.44
C PRO A 146 0.46 8.86 -19.49
N ILE A 147 -0.04 10.11 -19.53
CA ILE A 147 0.42 11.19 -18.63
C ILE A 147 0.10 10.85 -17.16
N ALA A 148 -1.07 10.27 -16.90
CA ALA A 148 -1.43 9.87 -15.55
C ALA A 148 -0.59 8.68 -15.08
N LEU A 149 -0.32 7.69 -15.94
CA LEU A 149 0.59 6.59 -15.60
C LEU A 149 1.99 7.11 -15.23
N LEU A 150 2.57 7.98 -16.06
CA LEU A 150 3.89 8.58 -15.80
C LEU A 150 3.90 9.32 -14.46
N ARG A 151 2.84 10.07 -14.14
CA ARG A 151 2.71 10.73 -12.83
C ARG A 151 2.68 9.74 -11.67
N MET A 152 2.00 8.60 -11.81
CA MET A 152 1.94 7.58 -10.75
C MET A 152 3.26 6.82 -10.59
N MET A 153 4.04 6.69 -11.68
CA MET A 153 5.38 6.08 -11.65
C MET A 153 6.48 7.04 -11.17
N HIS A 154 6.22 8.35 -11.19
CA HIS A 154 7.18 9.37 -10.82
C HIS A 154 7.71 9.16 -9.39
N PRO A 155 9.04 9.23 -9.13
CA PRO A 155 9.61 8.97 -7.81
C PRO A 155 9.01 9.83 -6.69
N ALA A 156 8.71 11.10 -6.95
CA ALA A 156 8.07 11.96 -5.95
C ALA A 156 6.62 11.55 -5.60
N PHE A 157 5.97 10.72 -6.42
CA PHE A 157 4.66 10.15 -6.11
C PHE A 157 4.81 8.74 -5.52
N SER A 158 5.71 7.93 -6.08
CA SER A 158 5.93 6.53 -5.70
C SER A 158 6.89 6.33 -4.52
N TRP A 159 7.48 7.40 -3.97
CA TRP A 159 8.39 7.32 -2.82
C TRP A 159 7.84 6.53 -1.63
N PRO A 160 6.53 6.51 -1.29
CA PRO A 160 6.03 5.65 -0.22
C PRO A 160 6.35 4.17 -0.42
N LEU A 161 6.22 3.68 -1.66
CA LEU A 161 6.54 2.30 -2.00
C LEU A 161 8.05 2.07 -2.08
N ILE A 162 8.82 3.08 -2.50
CA ILE A 162 10.29 3.03 -2.42
C ILE A 162 10.72 2.88 -0.96
N PHE A 163 10.16 3.70 -0.06
CA PHE A 163 10.43 3.66 1.37
C PHE A 163 10.08 2.30 1.99
N VAL A 164 8.87 1.79 1.76
CA VAL A 164 8.48 0.44 2.21
C VAL A 164 9.40 -0.63 1.62
N GLY A 165 9.70 -0.55 0.33
CA GLY A 165 10.59 -1.50 -0.35
C GLY A 165 12.01 -1.48 0.24
N SER A 166 12.52 -0.32 0.63
CA SER A 166 13.80 -0.19 1.33
C SER A 166 13.77 -0.85 2.71
N LEU A 167 12.68 -0.71 3.46
CA LEU A 167 12.53 -1.42 4.73
C LEU A 167 12.54 -2.93 4.54
N LEU A 168 11.76 -3.46 3.60
CA LEU A 168 11.73 -4.90 3.31
C LEU A 168 13.08 -5.44 2.83
N PHE A 169 13.81 -4.64 2.03
CA PHE A 169 15.17 -4.97 1.66
C PHE A 169 16.11 -5.03 2.87
N CYS A 170 15.97 -4.11 3.83
CA CYS A 170 16.72 -4.16 5.08
C CYS A 170 16.33 -5.37 5.94
N GLY A 171 15.04 -5.75 5.98
CA GLY A 171 14.58 -6.98 6.65
C GLY A 171 15.28 -8.22 6.11
N GLN A 172 15.28 -8.38 4.78
CA GLN A 172 16.00 -9.44 4.07
C GLN A 172 17.51 -9.44 4.34
N LEU A 173 18.12 -8.27 4.56
CA LEU A 173 19.53 -8.17 4.94
C LEU A 173 19.75 -8.68 6.38
N PHE A 174 18.86 -8.36 7.31
CA PHE A 174 18.92 -8.86 8.69
C PHE A 174 18.71 -10.36 8.78
N GLU A 175 17.84 -10.94 7.95
CA GLU A 175 17.67 -12.39 7.80
C GLU A 175 19.02 -13.06 7.47
N ARG A 176 19.72 -12.54 6.46
CA ARG A 176 21.03 -13.06 6.03
C ARG A 176 22.13 -12.89 7.06
N LEU A 177 21.99 -11.94 7.97
CA LEU A 177 22.91 -11.71 9.08
C LEU A 177 22.48 -12.46 10.35
N HIS A 178 21.39 -13.23 10.30
CA HIS A 178 20.81 -13.97 11.43
C HIS A 178 20.35 -13.07 12.60
N TYR A 179 19.91 -11.84 12.30
CA TYR A 179 19.33 -10.91 13.27
C TYR A 179 17.79 -10.94 13.23
N GLN A 180 17.22 -12.06 13.67
CA GLN A 180 15.79 -12.37 13.55
C GLN A 180 14.86 -11.30 14.15
N ALA A 181 15.14 -10.81 15.35
CA ALA A 181 14.31 -9.77 15.96
C ALA A 181 14.30 -8.44 15.16
N PHE A 182 15.41 -8.11 14.49
CA PHE A 182 15.49 -6.91 13.65
C PHE A 182 14.79 -7.09 12.32
N GLU A 183 14.91 -8.28 11.71
CA GLU A 183 14.15 -8.68 10.53
C GLU A 183 12.65 -8.49 10.79
N GLU A 184 12.11 -9.17 11.81
CA GLU A 184 10.70 -9.15 12.17
C GLU A 184 10.17 -7.74 12.48
N MET A 185 10.97 -6.93 13.19
CA MET A 185 10.62 -5.54 13.51
C MET A 185 10.53 -4.67 12.26
N ILE A 186 11.50 -4.80 11.35
CA ILE A 186 11.60 -3.98 10.14
C ILE A 186 10.52 -4.38 9.13
N GLU A 187 10.26 -5.68 8.97
CA GLU A 187 9.19 -6.18 8.09
C GLU A 187 7.80 -5.77 8.61
N LEU A 188 7.52 -5.93 9.91
CA LEU A 188 6.29 -5.44 10.53
C LEU A 188 6.11 -3.93 10.31
N THR A 189 7.18 -3.14 10.49
CA THR A 189 7.15 -1.69 10.25
C THR A 189 6.83 -1.36 8.79
N ALA A 190 7.40 -2.10 7.84
CA ALA A 190 7.11 -1.94 6.42
C ALA A 190 5.63 -2.26 6.10
N TYR A 191 5.09 -3.32 6.68
CA TYR A 191 3.70 -3.73 6.49
C TYR A 191 2.70 -2.76 7.12
N VAL A 192 3.02 -2.17 8.28
CA VAL A 192 2.28 -1.03 8.83
C VAL A 192 2.31 0.17 7.87
N GLY A 193 3.44 0.42 7.21
CA GLY A 193 3.55 1.44 6.16
C GLY A 193 2.59 1.21 5.00
N LEU A 194 2.52 -0.03 4.49
CA LEU A 194 1.54 -0.41 3.46
C LEU A 194 0.10 -0.19 3.93
N PHE A 195 -0.21 -0.59 5.16
CA PHE A 195 -1.52 -0.35 5.75
C PHE A 195 -1.86 1.15 5.80
N LEU A 196 -0.94 2.00 6.26
CA LEU A 196 -1.15 3.45 6.34
C LEU A 196 -1.31 4.11 4.97
N ILE A 197 -0.54 3.67 3.96
CA ILE A 197 -0.70 4.09 2.55
C ILE A 197 -2.13 3.79 2.09
N ASN A 198 -2.61 2.57 2.31
CA ASN A 198 -3.92 2.12 1.87
C ASN A 198 -5.05 2.80 2.65
N ALA A 199 -4.90 2.95 3.97
CA ALA A 199 -5.85 3.65 4.83
C ALA A 199 -5.98 5.13 4.45
N TRP A 200 -4.87 5.78 4.12
CA TRP A 200 -4.89 7.15 3.62
C TRP A 200 -5.64 7.26 2.29
N MET A 201 -5.38 6.35 1.34
CA MET A 201 -6.12 6.32 0.05
C MET A 201 -7.62 6.09 0.26
N PHE A 202 -7.98 5.17 1.14
CA PHE A 202 -9.37 4.90 1.49
C PHE A 202 -10.05 6.12 2.09
N LYS A 203 -9.44 6.76 3.10
CA LYS A 203 -9.92 8.01 3.71
C LYS A 203 -10.09 9.13 2.66
N SER A 204 -9.13 9.26 1.75
CA SER A 204 -9.16 10.27 0.70
C SER A 204 -10.28 10.02 -0.32
N SER A 205 -10.64 8.76 -0.57
CA SER A 205 -11.76 8.40 -1.43
C SER A 205 -13.10 8.98 -0.94
N TYR A 206 -13.32 9.01 0.39
CA TYR A 206 -14.53 9.61 0.96
C TYR A 206 -14.55 11.13 0.81
N ARG A 207 -13.41 11.79 1.02
CA ARG A 207 -13.33 13.26 0.89
C ARG A 207 -13.69 13.70 -0.52
N VAL A 208 -13.16 13.03 -1.54
CA VAL A 208 -13.48 13.34 -2.95
C VAL A 208 -14.96 13.16 -3.23
N ASN A 209 -15.58 12.08 -2.75
CA ASN A 209 -16.99 11.80 -2.99
C ASN A 209 -17.92 12.80 -2.26
N ILE A 210 -17.60 13.19 -1.03
CA ILE A 210 -18.38 14.18 -0.27
C ILE A 210 -18.35 15.53 -0.99
N TRP A 211 -17.17 16.00 -1.42
CA TRP A 211 -17.06 17.27 -2.14
C TRP A 211 -17.79 17.25 -3.47
N HIS A 212 -17.77 16.13 -4.20
CA HIS A 212 -18.54 15.99 -5.44
C HIS A 212 -20.04 16.09 -5.18
N GLY A 213 -20.55 15.38 -4.18
CA GLY A 213 -21.98 15.42 -3.81
C GLY A 213 -22.45 16.81 -3.38
N ILE A 214 -21.64 17.53 -2.59
CA ILE A 214 -21.93 18.92 -2.23
C ILE A 214 -21.95 19.82 -3.47
N SER A 215 -21.00 19.66 -4.39
CA SER A 215 -20.94 20.46 -5.62
C SER A 215 -22.13 20.23 -6.55
N GLU A 216 -22.61 18.99 -6.67
CA GLU A 216 -23.80 18.65 -7.46
C GLU A 216 -25.07 19.21 -6.83
N MET A 217 -25.22 19.08 -5.50
CA MET A 217 -26.35 19.67 -4.77
C MET A 217 -26.37 21.20 -4.89
N ALA A 218 -25.22 21.85 -4.76
CA ALA A 218 -25.09 23.30 -4.92
C ALA A 218 -25.43 23.74 -6.36
N GLY A 219 -24.95 23.01 -7.37
CA GLY A 219 -25.29 23.26 -8.78
C GLY A 219 -26.79 23.13 -9.05
N ALA A 220 -27.42 22.06 -8.55
CA ALA A 220 -28.86 21.84 -8.69
C ALA A 220 -29.70 22.92 -7.98
N LEU A 221 -29.26 23.37 -6.79
CA LEU A 221 -29.90 24.46 -6.06
C LEU A 221 -29.81 25.79 -6.82
N LEU A 222 -28.61 26.14 -7.34
CA LEU A 222 -28.40 27.34 -8.13
C LEU A 222 -29.28 27.35 -9.38
N GLN A 223 -29.39 26.21 -10.06
CA GLN A 223 -30.24 26.06 -11.25
C GLN A 223 -31.73 26.26 -10.91
N ARG A 224 -32.21 25.73 -9.78
CA ARG A 224 -33.59 25.95 -9.28
C ARG A 224 -33.87 27.41 -8.92
N LEU A 225 -32.89 28.10 -8.34
CA LEU A 225 -33.02 29.53 -8.01
C LEU A 225 -33.10 30.38 -9.29
N GLN A 226 -32.31 30.05 -10.31
CA GLN A 226 -32.35 30.74 -11.60
C GLN A 226 -33.69 30.54 -12.32
N THR A 227 -34.23 29.32 -12.34
CA THR A 227 -35.55 29.06 -12.97
C THR A 227 -36.68 29.75 -12.22
N SER A 228 -36.65 29.79 -10.88
CA SER A 228 -37.64 30.52 -10.08
C SER A 228 -37.62 32.02 -10.34
N ASN A 229 -36.42 32.61 -10.51
CA ASN A 229 -36.28 34.05 -10.75
C ASN A 229 -36.76 34.45 -12.15
N ASN A 230 -36.59 33.59 -13.15
CA ASN A 230 -37.08 33.81 -14.51
C ASN A 230 -38.61 33.70 -14.66
N HIS A 231 -39.33 33.08 -13.71
CA HIS A 231 -40.80 33.05 -13.70
C HIS A 231 -41.44 34.24 -12.97
N ARG A 232 -40.65 35.08 -12.28
CA ARG A 232 -41.13 36.30 -11.60
C ARG A 232 -40.89 37.59 -12.39
N ARG A 233 -40.23 37.51 -13.54
CA ARG A 233 -40.09 38.61 -14.51
C ARG A 233 -41.07 38.39 -15.65
#